data_AF-A0A2E1YFA2-F1
#
_entry.id   AF-A0A2E1YFA2-F1
#
_cell.length_a   1.000
_cell.length_b   1.000
_cell.length_c   1.000
_cell.angle_alpha   90.00
_cell.angle_beta   90.00
_cell.angle_gamma   90.00
#
_symmetry.space_group_name_H-M   'P 1'
#
loop_
_entity.id
_entity.type
_entity.pdbx_description
1 polymer ?
#
loop_
_entity_poly.entity_id
_entity_poly.type
_entity_poly.pdbx_seq_one_letter_code
_entity_poly.pdbx_strand_id
1 'polypeptide(L)' 'MATIKIDDKEYDSDELSEEAKGQIVSLQFVQGELQRINAQAAALQTARVAYSRALKEALGEESEEDFEIVGDDLSFD' A
#
# COMPACT_ATOMS: atom_id res chain seq x y z
N MET A 1 2.87 17.59 -27.71
CA MET A 1 2.84 18.35 -26.44
C MET A 1 1.92 17.63 -25.48
N ALA A 2 2.46 16.60 -24.84
CA ALA A 2 1.80 15.98 -23.70
C ALA A 2 2.27 16.74 -22.45
N THR A 3 1.34 17.32 -21.70
CA THR A 3 1.70 18.10 -20.52
C THR A 3 1.83 17.19 -19.31
N ILE A 4 2.97 17.25 -18.60
CA ILE A 4 3.22 16.50 -17.37
C ILE A 4 3.16 17.48 -16.20
N LYS A 5 2.41 17.11 -15.16
CA LYS A 5 2.28 17.91 -13.94
C LYS A 5 3.21 17.36 -12.85
N ILE A 6 4.13 18.17 -12.36
CA ILE A 6 5.09 17.85 -11.28
C ILE A 6 5.02 19.00 -10.26
N ASP A 7 4.74 18.69 -8.99
CA ASP A 7 4.63 19.67 -7.88
C ASP A 7 3.79 20.90 -8.23
N ASP A 8 2.61 20.66 -8.80
CA ASP A 8 1.66 21.67 -9.25
C ASP A 8 2.09 22.59 -10.41
N LYS A 9 3.22 22.28 -11.05
CA LYS A 9 3.67 22.94 -12.27
C LYS A 9 3.45 22.06 -13.48
N GLU A 10 2.98 22.67 -14.56
CA GLU A 10 2.84 22.02 -15.86
C GLU A 10 4.13 22.18 -16.66
N TYR A 11 4.58 21.06 -17.24
CA TYR A 11 5.74 20.99 -18.11
C TYR A 11 5.32 20.38 -19.44
N ASP A 12 5.81 20.92 -20.56
CA ASP A 12 5.69 20.23 -21.84
C ASP A 12 6.67 19.05 -21.85
N SER A 13 6.15 17.83 -22.06
CA SER A 13 6.98 16.62 -22.16
C SER A 13 8.06 16.73 -23.22
N ASP A 14 7.78 17.49 -24.29
CA ASP A 14 8.66 17.62 -25.44
C ASP A 14 9.85 18.55 -25.15
N GLU A 15 9.72 19.44 -24.14
CA GLU A 15 10.76 20.38 -23.70
C GLU A 15 11.62 19.83 -22.55
N LEU A 16 11.26 18.69 -21.97
CA LEU A 16 12.05 18.06 -20.91
C LEU A 16 13.34 17.45 -21.46
N SER A 17 14.42 17.51 -20.67
CA SER A 17 15.67 16.83 -21.00
C SER A 17 15.49 15.31 -20.98
N GLU A 18 16.35 14.58 -21.70
CA GLU A 18 16.32 13.12 -21.73
C GLU A 18 16.58 12.52 -20.35
N GLU A 19 17.43 13.16 -19.55
CA GLU A 19 17.67 12.78 -18.15
C GLU A 19 16.39 12.92 -17.32
N ALA A 20 15.68 14.04 -17.45
CA ALA A 20 14.43 14.28 -16.72
C ALA A 20 13.35 13.25 -17.10
N LYS A 21 13.20 12.94 -18.39
CA LYS A 21 12.31 11.88 -18.88
C LYS A 21 12.68 10.52 -18.29
N GLY A 22 13.98 10.20 -18.24
CA GLY A 22 14.48 8.95 -17.63
C GLY A 22 14.15 8.84 -16.13
N GLN A 23 14.26 9.95 -15.39
CA GLN A 23 13.87 9.99 -13.97
C GLN A 23 12.36 9.82 -13.80
N ILE A 24 11.53 10.44 -14.64
CA ILE A 24 10.06 10.27 -14.59
C ILE A 24 9.66 8.81 -14.79
N VAL A 25 10.26 8.11 -15.75
CA VAL A 25 9.99 6.67 -15.96
C VAL A 25 10.39 5.85 -14.74
N SER A 26 11.55 6.14 -14.15
CA SER A 26 12.01 5.47 -12.94
C SER A 26 11.06 5.70 -11.76
N LEU A 27 10.56 6.92 -11.59
CA LEU A 27 9.57 7.26 -10.55
C LEU A 27 8.23 6.55 -10.76
N GLN A 28 7.74 6.51 -12.00
CA GLN A 28 6.50 5.78 -12.33
C GLN A 28 6.61 4.30 -12.01
N PHE A 29 7.76 3.69 -12.33
CA PHE A 29 8.04 2.30 -11.97
C PHE A 29 7.99 2.08 -10.45
N VAL A 30 8.70 2.91 -9.67
CA VAL A 30 8.72 2.81 -8.21
C VAL A 30 7.31 3.01 -7.62
N GLN A 31 6.53 3.96 -8.13
CA GLN A 31 5.15 4.18 -7.68
C GLN A 31 4.26 2.96 -7.95
N GLY A 32 4.38 2.33 -9.12
CA GLY A 32 3.66 1.10 -9.43
C GLY A 32 4.01 -0.04 -8.47
N GLU A 33 5.29 -0.21 -8.14
CA GLU A 33 5.73 -1.22 -7.18
C GLU A 33 5.21 -0.93 -5.76
N LEU A 34 5.24 0.33 -5.32
CA LEU A 34 4.67 0.73 -4.03
C LEU A 34 3.17 0.45 -3.97
N GLN A 35 2.42 0.75 -5.04
CA GLN A 35 1.00 0.44 -5.11
C GLN A 35 0.75 -1.07 -5.02
N ARG A 36 1.57 -1.89 -5.69
CA ARG A 36 1.46 -3.36 -5.61
C ARG A 36 1.70 -3.86 -4.18
N ILE A 37 2.74 -3.36 -3.52
CA ILE A 37 3.05 -3.72 -2.13
C ILE A 37 1.90 -3.33 -1.20
N ASN A 38 1.33 -2.13 -1.34
CA ASN A 38 0.20 -1.69 -0.54
C ASN A 38 -1.03 -2.58 -0.74
N ALA A 39 -1.31 -3.02 -1.96
CA ALA A 39 -2.39 -3.96 -2.24
C ALA A 39 -2.15 -5.32 -1.56
N GLN A 40 -0.92 -5.82 -1.59
CA GLN A 40 -0.54 -7.05 -0.88
C GLN A 40 -0.68 -6.90 0.64
N ALA A 41 -0.24 -5.77 1.19
CA ALA A 41 -0.36 -5.48 2.62
C ALA A 41 -1.83 -5.46 3.07
N ALA A 42 -2.73 -4.83 2.30
CA ALA A 42 -4.16 -4.81 2.59
C ALA A 42 -4.80 -6.22 2.57
N ALA A 43 -4.41 -7.05 1.61
CA ALA A 43 -4.85 -8.45 1.56
C ALA A 43 -4.38 -9.24 2.78
N LEU A 44 -3.11 -9.10 3.17
CA LEU A 44 -2.54 -9.75 4.34
C LEU A 44 -3.16 -9.26 5.64
N GLN A 45 -3.46 -7.96 5.76
CA GLN A 45 -4.16 -7.40 6.91
C GLN A 45 -5.56 -8.00 7.07
N THR A 46 -6.29 -8.17 5.96
CA THR A 46 -7.59 -8.85 5.96
C THR A 46 -7.46 -10.30 6.42
N ALA A 47 -6.48 -11.03 5.88
CA ALA A 47 -6.21 -12.41 6.26
C ALA A 47 -5.84 -12.52 7.76
N ARG A 48 -5.03 -11.61 8.27
CA ARG A 48 -4.66 -11.54 9.69
C ARG A 48 -5.90 -11.41 10.58
N VAL A 49 -6.80 -10.48 10.26
CA VAL A 49 -8.07 -10.31 11.00
C VAL A 49 -8.91 -11.59 10.97
N ALA A 50 -9.03 -12.23 9.81
CA ALA A 50 -9.78 -13.48 9.68
C ALA A 50 -9.17 -14.61 10.54
N TYR A 51 -7.85 -14.78 10.51
CA TYR A 51 -7.16 -15.80 11.30
C TYR A 51 -7.23 -15.53 12.80
N SER A 52 -7.11 -14.27 13.22
CA SER A 52 -7.29 -13.92 14.63
C SER A 52 -8.70 -14.21 15.13
N ARG A 53 -9.75 -13.96 14.32
CA ARG A 53 -11.13 -14.33 14.65
C ARG A 53 -11.29 -15.85 14.77
N ALA A 54 -10.78 -16.60 13.79
CA ALA A 54 -10.84 -18.06 13.79
C ALA A 54 -10.11 -18.67 15.00
N LEU A 55 -8.99 -18.09 15.42
CA LEU A 55 -8.27 -18.52 16.61
C LEU A 55 -9.11 -18.32 17.88
N LYS A 56 -9.75 -17.15 18.05
CA LYS A 56 -10.62 -16.89 19.21
C LYS A 56 -11.79 -17.87 19.29
N GLU A 57 -12.44 -18.12 18.15
CA GLU A 57 -13.53 -19.11 18.05
C GLU A 57 -13.04 -20.51 18.44
N ALA A 58 -11.86 -20.93 17.98
CA ALA A 58 -11.27 -22.21 18.34
C ALA A 58 -10.90 -22.33 19.83
N LEU A 59 -10.62 -21.21 20.51
CA LEU A 59 -10.36 -21.15 21.95
C LEU A 59 -11.63 -21.08 22.80
N GLY A 60 -12.82 -20.97 22.18
CA GLY A 60 -14.09 -20.90 22.89
C GLY A 60 -14.37 -19.55 23.56
N GLU A 61 -13.68 -18.49 23.14
CA GLU A 61 -13.98 -17.13 23.58
C GLU A 61 -15.19 -16.62 22.78
N GLU A 62 -16.32 -16.36 23.45
CA GLU A 62 -17.50 -15.75 22.81
C GLU A 62 -17.13 -14.38 22.24
N SER A 63 -17.55 -14.15 21.00
CA SER A 63 -17.30 -12.94 20.23
C SER A 63 -18.06 -11.75 20.82
N GLU A 64 -17.54 -11.13 21.86
CA GLU A 64 -17.97 -9.78 22.20
C GLU A 64 -17.39 -8.80 21.19
N GLU A 65 -18.29 -7.95 20.69
CA GLU A 65 -18.13 -7.03 19.58
C GLU A 65 -16.99 -6.01 19.84
N ASP A 66 -16.35 -5.56 18.76
CA ASP A 66 -15.31 -4.53 18.72
C ASP A 66 -13.91 -4.90 19.27
N PHE A 67 -13.24 -5.84 18.59
CA PHE A 67 -11.77 -5.96 18.69
C PHE A 67 -11.10 -5.54 17.38
N GLU A 68 -10.66 -4.28 17.31
CA GLU A 68 -9.68 -3.82 16.30
C GLU A 68 -8.31 -4.41 16.63
N ILE A 69 -7.88 -5.43 15.89
CA ILE A 69 -6.49 -5.87 15.95
C ILE A 69 -5.66 -4.92 15.08
N VAL A 70 -5.20 -3.84 15.72
CA VAL A 70 -4.15 -2.96 15.21
C VAL A 70 -2.85 -3.77 15.15
N GLY A 71 -2.08 -3.60 14.08
CA GLY A 71 -0.97 -4.52 13.76
C GLY A 71 0.15 -4.62 14.77
N ASP A 72 0.21 -3.69 15.73
CA ASP A 72 1.20 -3.67 16.80
C ASP A 72 0.87 -4.60 17.98
N ASP A 73 -0.38 -5.06 18.13
CA ASP A 73 -0.78 -5.91 19.26
C ASP A 73 -0.45 -7.41 19.08
N LEU A 74 0.09 -7.79 17.92
CA LEU A 74 0.53 -9.15 17.64
C LEU A 74 2.06 -9.23 17.74
N SER A 75 2.56 -9.32 18.97
CA SER A 75 3.96 -9.69 19.21
C SER A 75 4.15 -11.19 18.97
N PHE A 76 5.03 -11.53 18.05
CA PHE A 76 5.56 -12.89 17.91
C PHE A 76 6.97 -12.87 18.50
N ASP A 77 7.16 -13.52 19.65
CA ASP A 77 8.49 -13.78 20.26
C ASP A 77 9.34 -14.69 19.35
#